data_AF-A0A1J5F385-F1
#
_entry.id   AF-A0A1J5F385-F1
#
_cell.length_a   1.000
_cell.length_b   1.000
_cell.length_c   1.000
_cell.angle_alpha   90.00
_cell.angle_beta   90.00
_cell.angle_gamma   90.00
#
_symmetry.space_group_name_H-M   'P 1'
#
loop_
_entity.id
_entity.type
_entity.pdbx_description
1 polymer ?
#
loop_
_entity_poly.entity_id
_entity_poly.type
_entity_poly.pdbx_seq_one_letter_code
_entity_poly.pdbx_strand_id
1 'polypeptide(L)'
;MLEDIVKNIILLLDDVILCLNMLDENNFDELYPRIVLEMKEVHSIKQMLLCDYSLEVLYKYNPEFSEKTKLIKIKFDNIIKFKEREQAEILMQLQKMQNQRKLANYR
;
A
#
# COMPACT_ATOMS: atom_id res chain seq x y z
N MET A 1 0.63 -27.06 -11.22
CA MET A 1 0.37 -25.89 -12.10
C MET A 1 -0.47 -24.82 -11.40
N LEU A 2 -1.78 -25.00 -11.16
CA LEU A 2 -2.58 -23.96 -10.47
C LEU A 2 -2.07 -23.69 -9.04
N GLU A 3 -1.73 -24.75 -8.29
CA GLU A 3 -1.18 -24.62 -6.93
C GLU A 3 0.15 -23.86 -6.87
N ASP A 4 1.02 -24.04 -7.87
CA ASP A 4 2.32 -23.36 -7.94
C ASP A 4 2.15 -21.86 -8.21
N ILE A 5 1.22 -21.52 -9.11
CA ILE A 5 0.88 -20.13 -9.40
C ILE A 5 0.27 -19.45 -8.16
N VAL A 6 -0.62 -20.14 -7.46
CA VAL A 6 -1.24 -19.63 -6.22
C VAL A 6 -0.19 -19.43 -5.12
N LYS A 7 0.76 -20.35 -4.95
CA LYS A 7 1.88 -20.18 -4.01
C LYS A 7 2.74 -18.96 -4.35
N ASN A 8 3.06 -18.77 -5.63
CA ASN A 8 3.83 -17.60 -6.07
C ASN A 8 3.10 -16.29 -5.77
N ILE A 9 1.79 -16.23 -5.98
CA ILE A 9 0.99 -15.05 -5.63
C ILE A 9 1.01 -14.80 -4.11
N ILE A 10 0.92 -15.85 -3.29
CA ILE A 10 0.97 -15.71 -1.84
C ILE A 10 2.32 -15.13 -1.40
N LEU A 11 3.42 -15.61 -1.98
CA LEU A 11 4.76 -15.07 -1.70
C LEU A 11 4.86 -13.58 -2.06
N LEU A 12 4.37 -13.19 -3.24
CA LEU A 12 4.33 -11.78 -3.65
C LEU A 12 3.49 -10.93 -2.69
N LEU A 13 2.35 -11.44 -2.22
CA LEU A 13 1.52 -10.75 -1.25
C LEU A 13 2.20 -10.63 0.12
N ASP A 14 2.94 -11.65 0.54
CA ASP A 14 3.71 -11.62 1.79
C ASP A 14 4.87 -10.63 1.71
N ASP A 15 5.56 -10.55 0.58
CA ASP A 15 6.60 -9.55 0.33
C ASP A 15 6.03 -8.14 0.37
N VAL A 16 4.85 -7.91 -0.23
CA VAL A 16 4.15 -6.61 -0.15
C VAL A 16 3.80 -6.28 1.31
N ILE A 17 3.28 -7.24 2.07
CA ILE A 17 2.96 -7.04 3.49
C ILE A 17 4.21 -6.69 4.29
N LEU A 18 5.32 -7.36 4.03
CA LEU A 18 6.60 -7.13 4.69
C LEU A 18 7.14 -5.73 4.36
N CYS A 19 7.11 -5.33 3.09
CA CYS A 19 7.48 -3.98 2.67
C CYS A 19 6.60 -2.92 3.34
N LEU A 20 5.28 -3.14 3.41
CA LEU A 20 4.35 -2.24 4.09
C LEU A 20 4.57 -2.16 5.61
N ASN A 21 5.09 -3.23 6.24
CA ASN A 21 5.43 -3.22 7.67
C ASN A 21 6.73 -2.47 7.97
N MET A 22 7.68 -2.49 7.02
CA MET A 22 8.96 -1.81 7.15
C MET A 22 8.91 -0.36 6.69
N LEU A 23 7.84 0.03 5.98
CA LEU A 23 7.69 1.36 5.39
C LEU A 23 7.67 2.45 6.47
N ASP A 24 8.68 3.30 6.42
CA ASP A 24 8.85 4.49 7.24
C ASP A 24 9.25 5.69 6.36
N GLU A 25 9.46 6.85 7.00
CA GLU A 25 9.83 8.08 6.28
C GLU A 25 11.21 8.02 5.62
N ASN A 26 12.13 7.22 6.15
CA ASN A 26 13.51 7.16 5.67
C ASN A 26 13.68 6.20 4.50
N ASN A 27 12.77 5.24 4.34
CA ASN A 27 12.83 4.22 3.30
C ASN A 27 11.65 4.27 2.31
N PHE A 28 10.80 5.28 2.40
CA PHE A 28 9.62 5.44 1.54
C PHE A 28 9.97 5.40 0.05
N ASP A 29 10.97 6.19 -0.36
CA ASP A 29 11.38 6.31 -1.77
C ASP A 29 11.95 5.00 -2.34
N GLU A 30 12.43 4.10 -1.49
CA GLU A 30 12.97 2.80 -1.87
C GLU A 30 11.89 1.70 -1.86
N LEU A 31 11.08 1.63 -0.80
CA LEU A 31 10.10 0.57 -0.61
C LEU A 31 8.80 0.80 -1.40
N TYR A 32 8.38 2.05 -1.60
CA TYR A 32 7.13 2.36 -2.30
C TYR A 32 7.15 1.90 -3.77
N PRO A 33 8.20 2.16 -4.58
CA PRO A 33 8.28 1.64 -5.94
C PRO A 33 8.23 0.10 -6.00
N ARG A 34 8.87 -0.57 -5.04
CA ARG A 34 8.87 -2.04 -4.92
C ARG A 34 7.46 -2.57 -4.66
N ILE A 35 6.75 -2.00 -3.69
CA ILE A 35 5.35 -2.35 -3.39
C ILE A 35 4.46 -2.20 -4.63
N VAL A 36 4.64 -1.10 -5.38
CA VAL A 36 3.87 -0.86 -6.62
C VAL A 36 4.17 -1.92 -7.68
N LEU A 37 5.43 -2.32 -7.82
CA LEU A 37 5.85 -3.34 -8.78
C LEU A 37 5.26 -4.71 -8.45
N GLU A 38 5.41 -5.16 -7.21
CA GLU A 38 4.87 -6.44 -6.74
C GLU A 38 3.33 -6.48 -6.84
N MET A 39 2.64 -5.38 -6.52
CA MET A 39 1.18 -5.29 -6.70
C MET A 39 0.72 -5.33 -8.15
N LYS A 40 1.51 -4.74 -9.08
CA LYS A 40 1.24 -4.86 -10.52
C LYS A 40 1.40 -6.30 -11.00
N GLU A 41 2.41 -6.99 -10.50
CA GLU A 41 2.66 -8.40 -10.83
C GLU A 41 1.53 -9.30 -10.31
N VAL A 42 1.10 -9.12 -9.06
CA VAL A 42 -0.09 -9.80 -8.50
C VAL A 42 -1.32 -9.53 -9.36
N HIS A 43 -1.53 -8.29 -9.79
CA HIS A 43 -2.65 -7.95 -10.67
C HIS A 43 -2.56 -8.67 -12.02
N SER A 44 -1.38 -8.71 -12.64
CA SER A 44 -1.16 -9.37 -13.92
C SER A 44 -1.41 -10.86 -13.84
N ILE A 45 -0.88 -11.54 -12.82
CA ILE A 45 -1.10 -12.97 -12.61
C ILE A 45 -2.57 -13.25 -12.33
N LYS A 46 -3.24 -12.39 -11.56
CA LYS A 46 -4.69 -12.50 -11.32
C LYS A 46 -5.47 -12.40 -12.64
N GLN A 47 -5.17 -11.43 -13.50
CA GLN A 47 -5.87 -11.30 -14.79
C GLN A 47 -5.63 -12.51 -15.69
N MET A 48 -4.40 -13.03 -15.73
CA MET A 48 -4.08 -14.26 -16.46
C MET A 48 -4.89 -15.45 -15.94
N LEU A 49 -4.96 -15.63 -14.62
CA LEU A 49 -5.76 -16.69 -14.00
C LEU A 49 -7.26 -16.54 -14.29
N LEU A 50 -7.76 -15.30 -14.45
CA LEU A 50 -9.15 -15.05 -14.79
C LEU A 50 -9.49 -15.35 -16.26
N CYS A 51 -8.49 -15.44 -17.13
CA CYS A 51 -8.69 -15.92 -18.50
C CYS A 51 -9.00 -17.42 -18.54
N ASP A 52 -8.37 -18.18 -17.65
CA ASP A 52 -8.45 -19.66 -17.64
C ASP A 52 -9.42 -20.22 -16.59
N TYR A 53 -9.70 -19.46 -15.52
CA TYR A 53 -10.49 -19.91 -14.36
C TYR A 53 -11.49 -18.84 -13.91
N SER A 54 -12.70 -19.27 -13.50
CA SER A 54 -13.68 -18.34 -12.92
C SER A 54 -13.25 -17.85 -11.53
N LEU A 55 -13.68 -16.64 -11.16
CA LEU A 55 -13.43 -16.04 -9.84
C LEU A 55 -13.79 -16.99 -8.69
N GLU A 56 -14.90 -17.72 -8.82
CA GLU A 56 -15.40 -18.64 -7.79
C GLU A 56 -14.45 -19.82 -7.55
N VAL A 57 -13.80 -20.32 -8.61
CA VAL A 57 -12.81 -21.40 -8.51
C VAL A 57 -11.55 -20.89 -7.81
N LEU A 58 -11.08 -19.69 -8.15
CA LEU A 58 -9.91 -19.08 -7.52
C LEU A 58 -10.14 -18.79 -6.04
N TYR A 59 -11.33 -18.30 -5.66
CA TYR A 59 -11.68 -18.06 -4.25
C TYR A 59 -11.88 -19.35 -3.45
N LYS A 60 -12.39 -20.41 -4.07
CA LYS A 60 -12.47 -21.73 -3.43
C LYS A 60 -11.09 -22.36 -3.21
N TYR A 61 -10.16 -22.12 -4.12
CA TYR A 61 -8.84 -22.74 -4.06
C TYR A 61 -7.96 -22.14 -2.96
N ASN A 62 -8.14 -20.86 -2.62
CA ASN A 62 -7.36 -20.30 -1.51
C ASN A 62 -8.01 -19.10 -0.81
N PRO A 63 -8.66 -19.29 0.36
CA PRO A 63 -9.20 -18.18 1.15
C PRO A 63 -8.11 -17.23 1.66
N GLU A 64 -6.88 -17.71 1.81
CA GLU A 64 -5.72 -16.93 2.25
C GLU A 64 -5.41 -15.74 1.32
N PHE A 65 -5.66 -15.90 0.01
CA PHE A 65 -5.51 -14.82 -0.97
C PHE A 65 -6.42 -13.62 -0.67
N SER A 66 -7.68 -13.91 -0.29
CA SER A 66 -8.66 -12.87 0.07
C SER A 66 -8.25 -12.15 1.35
N GLU A 67 -7.76 -12.90 2.34
CA GLU A 67 -7.31 -12.36 3.62
C GLU A 67 -6.10 -11.44 3.46
N LYS A 68 -5.05 -11.88 2.75
CA LYS A 68 -3.85 -11.06 2.50
C LYS A 68 -4.16 -9.80 1.71
N THR A 69 -5.01 -9.90 0.69
CA THR A 69 -5.44 -8.73 -0.09
C THR A 69 -6.18 -7.70 0.79
N LYS A 70 -7.08 -8.17 1.67
CA LYS A 70 -7.75 -7.31 2.64
C LYS A 70 -6.77 -6.67 3.61
N LEU A 71 -5.80 -7.43 4.11
CA LEU A 71 -4.77 -6.94 5.02
C LEU A 71 -3.91 -5.85 4.38
N ILE A 72 -3.47 -6.05 3.14
CA ILE A 72 -2.73 -5.04 2.35
C ILE A 72 -3.55 -3.76 2.24
N LYS A 73 -4.84 -3.87 1.86
CA LYS A 73 -5.74 -2.71 1.76
C LYS A 73 -5.82 -1.95 3.08
N ILE A 74 -6.04 -2.65 4.20
CA ILE A 74 -6.13 -2.02 5.52
C ILE A 74 -4.82 -1.31 5.88
N LYS A 75 -3.67 -1.93 5.61
CA LYS A 75 -2.36 -1.32 5.87
C LYS A 75 -2.14 -0.07 5.02
N PHE A 76 -2.48 -0.13 3.75
CA PHE A 76 -2.36 1.00 2.84
C PHE A 76 -3.27 2.17 3.27
N ASP A 77 -4.52 1.88 3.63
CA ASP A 77 -5.47 2.88 4.15
C ASP A 77 -4.95 3.54 5.44
N ASN A 78 -4.28 2.78 6.31
CA ASN A 78 -3.67 3.31 7.53
C ASN A 78 -2.48 4.23 7.23
N ILE A 79 -1.63 3.86 6.28
CA ILE A 79 -0.48 4.68 5.85
C ILE A 79 -0.99 6.00 5.25
N ILE A 80 -2.01 5.96 4.39
CA ILE A 80 -2.63 7.16 3.81
C ILE A 80 -3.15 8.08 4.92
N LYS A 81 -3.94 7.54 5.86
CA LYS A 81 -4.47 8.34 6.98
C LYS A 81 -3.38 8.96 7.84
N PHE A 82 -2.27 8.25 8.04
CA PHE A 82 -1.12 8.77 8.78
C PHE A 82 -0.48 9.95 8.04
N LYS A 83 -0.22 9.78 6.73
CA LYS A 83 0.38 10.83 5.89
C LYS A 83 -0.53 12.05 5.72
N GLU A 84 -1.84 11.85 5.61
CA GLU A 84 -2.81 12.96 5.60
C GLU A 84 -2.78 13.77 6.89
N ARG A 85 -2.62 13.10 8.04
CA ARG A 85 -2.47 13.78 9.33
C ARG A 85 -1.19 14.59 9.40
N GLU A 86 -0.05 14.01 9.01
CA GLU A 86 1.22 14.75 8.94
C GLU A 86 1.11 15.97 8.03
N GLN A 87 0.49 15.82 6.86
CA GLN A 87 0.27 16.93 5.94
C GLN A 87 -0.53 18.06 6.59
N ALA A 88 -1.60 17.73 7.31
CA ALA A 88 -2.41 18.70 8.03
C ALA A 88 -1.62 19.43 9.12
N GLU A 89 -0.78 18.71 9.87
CA GLU A 89 0.09 19.30 10.90
C GLU A 89 1.12 20.27 10.32
N ILE A 90 1.79 19.88 9.23
CA ILE A 90 2.75 20.73 8.51
C ILE A 90 2.05 21.99 7.98
N LEU A 91 0.86 21.86 7.39
CA LEU A 91 0.08 23.01 6.90
C LEU A 91 -0.29 23.97 8.04
N MET A 92 -0.70 23.46 9.20
CA MET A 92 -0.98 24.29 10.37
C MET A 92 0.27 25.03 10.87
N GLN A 93 1.43 24.36 10.89
CA GLN A 93 2.70 24.99 11.28
C GLN A 93 3.10 26.10 10.30
N LEU A 94 2.99 25.85 8.99
CA LEU A 94 3.26 26.85 7.96
C LEU A 94 2.35 28.08 8.10
N GLN A 95 1.05 27.89 8.33
CA GLN A 95 0.11 28.98 8.57
C GLN A 95 0.47 29.78 9.83
N LYS A 96 0.84 29.12 10.93
CA LYS A 96 1.31 29.79 12.15
C LYS A 96 2.54 30.65 11.89
N MET A 97 3.54 30.11 11.19
CA MET A 97 4.76 30.86 10.82
C MET A 97 4.45 32.06 9.92
N GLN A 98 3.54 31.89 8.95
CA GLN A 98 3.12 32.99 8.07
C GLN A 98 2.42 34.10 8.85
N ASN A 99 1.56 33.76 9.81
CA ASN A 99 0.88 34.72 10.67
C ASN A 99 1.86 35.45 11.60
N GLN A 100 2.84 34.73 12.17
CA GLN A 100 3.91 35.34 12.97
C GLN A 100 4.76 36.31 12.13
N ARG A 101 5.10 35.94 10.89
CA ARG A 101 5.82 36.82 9.95
C ARG A 101 5.01 38.08 9.62
N LYS A 102 3.70 37.95 9.39
CA LYS A 102 2.82 39.12 9.19
C LYS A 102 2.90 40.04 10.40
N LEU A 103 2.69 39.51 11.61
CA LEU A 103 2.74 40.31 12.85
C LEU A 103 4.10 40.98 13.09
N ALA A 104 5.20 40.34 12.70
CA ALA A 104 6.55 40.92 12.81
C ALA A 104 6.79 42.09 11.84
N ASN A 105 6.19 42.07 10.65
CA ASN A 105 6.32 43.14 9.65
C ASN A 105 5.43 44.36 9.92
N TYR A 106 4.46 44.26 10.85
CA TYR A 106 3.60 45.37 11.28
C TYR A 106 4.09 46.08 12.56
N ARG A 107 5.26 45.70 13.09
CA ARG A 107 5.98 46.44 14.14
C ARG A 107 7.08 47.31 13.53
#